data_AF-A0A9X7GD81-F1
#
_entry.id   AF-A0A9X7GD81-F1
#
_cell.length_a   1.000
_cell.length_b   1.000
_cell.length_c   1.000
_cell.angle_alpha   90.00
_cell.angle_beta   90.00
_cell.angle_gamma   90.00
#
_symmetry.space_group_name_H-M   'P 1'
#
loop_
_entity.id
_entity.type
_entity.pdbx_description
1 polymer ?
#
loop_
_entity_poly.entity_id
_entity_poly.type
_entity_poly.pdbx_seq_one_letter_code
_entity_poly.pdbx_strand_id
1 'polypeptide(L)'
;MQKFNTILSKSNLIFMLLLIALSGCGANETKQSELKKENVSNNNHKVRNVPLSYENEGNTNNNSRLNATAHDYYESITTQSGKELKASLHEIIKKQNVLTYDDTRSALKEIDQDPNNPDNVLLFYKGGSMNKNSFCGNEPCWNREHVWAQSHFDDNRTIRTDLHNIRPEDKWVNARRGNLDFDWDDGHVNNPNASCKGTDLGTAQKAPDTCVDGDSWEPRDEIKGDIARTLFYMDVRYEGEGGPDLKLVNDVDTDNPNHGKLSTLLQWHQQDPVDDMERKRNNMVFEKFQHNRNPFIDHPEYVERIWD
;
A
#
# COMPACT_ATOMS: atom_id res chain seq x y z
N MET A 1 0.26 61.45 -22.03
CA MET A 1 1.56 60.79 -22.26
C MET A 1 1.30 59.30 -22.37
N GLN A 2 1.09 58.81 -23.61
CA GLN A 2 1.90 57.75 -24.26
C GLN A 2 1.85 56.40 -23.51
N LYS A 3 0.92 55.48 -23.87
CA LYS A 3 1.00 54.39 -24.91
C LYS A 3 2.00 53.28 -24.50
N PHE A 4 1.70 51.98 -24.42
CA PHE A 4 1.07 51.00 -25.33
C PHE A 4 0.67 49.76 -24.48
N ASN A 5 -0.54 49.16 -24.48
CA ASN A 5 -1.28 48.34 -25.47
C ASN A 5 -0.51 47.21 -26.21
N THR A 6 -0.81 45.97 -25.77
CA THR A 6 -1.28 44.77 -26.52
C THR A 6 -0.48 44.23 -27.72
N ILE A 7 -0.33 42.89 -27.81
CA ILE A 7 -0.72 42.06 -28.98
C ILE A 7 -0.48 40.55 -28.69
N LEU A 8 -1.56 39.77 -28.85
CA LEU A 8 -1.61 38.33 -29.12
C LEU A 8 -1.17 38.04 -30.56
N SER A 9 -0.43 36.97 -30.82
CA SER A 9 -0.38 36.37 -32.17
C SER A 9 -0.31 34.86 -32.13
N LYS A 10 -1.29 34.24 -32.81
CA LYS A 10 -1.44 32.82 -33.11
C LYS A 10 -0.43 32.34 -34.16
N SER A 11 -0.17 31.04 -34.13
CA SER A 11 0.09 30.10 -35.24
C SER A 11 1.12 30.46 -36.32
N ASN A 12 2.10 29.57 -36.52
CA ASN A 12 2.27 28.93 -37.84
C ASN A 12 2.96 27.56 -37.76
N LEU A 13 2.24 26.61 -38.35
CA LEU A 13 2.56 25.23 -38.66
C LEU A 13 3.65 25.19 -39.74
N ILE A 14 4.74 24.45 -39.55
CA ILE A 14 5.67 24.12 -40.65
C ILE A 14 5.83 22.60 -40.74
N PHE A 15 5.23 22.11 -41.82
CA PHE A 15 5.41 20.80 -42.45
C PHE A 15 6.84 20.68 -42.98
N MET A 16 7.53 19.56 -42.73
CA MET A 16 8.63 19.13 -43.60
C MET A 16 8.53 17.62 -43.86
N LEU A 17 7.97 17.30 -45.03
CA LEU A 17 8.16 16.01 -45.68
C LEU A 17 9.60 15.94 -46.18
N LEU A 18 10.29 14.82 -45.91
CA LEU A 18 11.36 14.34 -46.77
C LEU A 18 11.07 12.88 -47.12
N LEU A 19 10.54 12.66 -48.32
CA LEU A 19 10.53 11.37 -48.99
C LEU A 19 11.91 11.17 -49.64
N ILE A 20 12.62 10.11 -49.27
CA ILE A 20 13.63 9.51 -50.15
C ILE A 20 13.27 8.03 -50.25
N ALA A 21 12.70 7.65 -51.39
CA ALA A 21 12.56 6.28 -51.81
C ALA A 21 13.75 5.95 -52.72
N LEU A 22 14.57 4.98 -52.33
CA LEU A 22 15.37 4.19 -53.26
C LEU A 22 15.29 2.73 -52.84
N SER A 23 14.69 1.95 -53.74
CA SER A 23 14.63 0.51 -53.80
C SER A 23 16.01 -0.11 -53.99
N GLY A 24 16.27 -1.24 -53.34
CA GLY A 24 17.44 -2.06 -53.62
C GLY A 24 17.50 -3.28 -52.70
N CYS A 25 17.26 -4.46 -53.29
CA CYS A 25 17.35 -5.79 -52.69
C CYS A 25 18.64 -6.05 -51.91
N GLY A 26 18.54 -6.83 -50.83
CA GLY A 26 19.69 -7.45 -50.19
C GLY A 26 19.27 -8.24 -48.97
N ALA A 27 19.02 -9.54 -49.16
CA ALA A 27 18.82 -10.49 -48.07
C ALA A 27 20.07 -10.54 -47.19
N ASN A 28 19.89 -10.51 -45.87
CA ASN A 28 20.73 -11.28 -44.96
C ASN A 28 20.01 -11.51 -43.63
N GLU A 29 19.83 -12.79 -43.33
CA GLU A 29 19.31 -13.31 -42.08
C GLU A 29 20.22 -12.86 -40.92
N THR A 30 19.62 -12.28 -39.89
CA THR A 30 20.26 -12.27 -38.57
C THR A 30 19.16 -12.60 -37.57
N LYS A 31 19.25 -13.82 -37.01
CA LYS A 31 18.38 -14.32 -35.95
C LYS A 31 18.48 -13.38 -34.74
N GLN A 32 17.55 -12.44 -34.62
CA GLN A 32 17.21 -11.82 -33.35
C GLN A 32 16.38 -12.83 -32.57
N SER A 33 16.92 -13.33 -31.46
CA SER A 33 16.14 -14.03 -30.46
C SER A 33 15.08 -13.08 -29.92
N GLU A 34 13.81 -13.35 -30.23
CA GLU A 34 12.67 -12.71 -29.60
C GLU A 34 12.73 -12.96 -28.09
N LEU A 35 13.20 -11.95 -27.34
CA LEU A 35 12.90 -11.81 -25.93
C LEU A 35 11.38 -11.65 -25.83
N LYS A 36 10.70 -12.71 -25.38
CA LYS A 36 9.31 -12.62 -24.92
C LYS A 36 9.27 -11.54 -23.85
N LYS A 37 8.72 -10.38 -24.19
CA LYS A 37 8.16 -9.46 -23.21
C LYS A 37 7.01 -10.22 -22.55
N GLU A 38 7.22 -10.71 -21.34
CA GLU A 38 6.10 -11.09 -20.48
C GLU A 38 5.31 -9.81 -20.24
N ASN A 39 4.14 -9.73 -20.87
CA ASN A 39 3.11 -8.76 -20.53
C ASN A 39 2.58 -9.14 -19.14
N VAL A 40 3.22 -8.68 -18.08
CA VAL A 40 2.58 -8.57 -16.77
C VAL A 40 1.83 -7.25 -16.77
N SER A 41 0.61 -7.29 -17.30
CA SER A 41 -0.31 -6.14 -17.30
C SER A 41 -1.71 -6.65 -16.93
N ASN A 42 -2.34 -5.92 -15.99
CA ASN A 42 -3.76 -5.91 -15.63
C ASN A 42 -4.39 -7.02 -14.76
N ASN A 43 -3.72 -8.13 -14.44
CA ASN A 43 -4.38 -9.16 -13.63
C ASN A 43 -4.52 -8.80 -12.14
N ASN A 44 -3.55 -8.09 -11.53
CA ASN A 44 -3.58 -7.77 -10.10
C ASN A 44 -4.68 -6.75 -9.74
N HIS A 45 -4.90 -5.74 -10.58
CA HIS A 45 -5.96 -4.75 -10.37
C HIS A 45 -7.35 -5.41 -10.36
N LYS A 46 -7.54 -6.50 -11.13
CA LYS A 46 -8.78 -7.29 -11.11
C LYS A 46 -8.94 -8.11 -9.82
N VAL A 47 -7.84 -8.57 -9.20
CA VAL A 47 -7.85 -9.27 -7.89
C VAL A 47 -8.21 -8.30 -6.76
N ARG A 48 -7.71 -7.08 -6.82
CA ARG A 48 -7.96 -6.02 -5.83
C ARG A 48 -9.37 -5.44 -5.91
N ASN A 49 -9.92 -5.36 -7.12
CA ASN A 49 -11.30 -4.97 -7.40
C ASN A 49 -12.22 -6.17 -7.67
N VAL A 50 -11.95 -7.33 -7.05
CA VAL A 50 -12.91 -8.45 -7.11
C VAL A 50 -14.20 -7.96 -6.45
N PRO A 51 -15.33 -7.89 -7.18
CA PRO A 51 -16.62 -7.60 -6.57
C PRO A 51 -16.78 -8.56 -5.41
N LEU A 52 -17.07 -8.04 -4.21
CA LEU A 52 -17.20 -8.85 -3.00
C LEU A 52 -18.11 -10.04 -3.30
N SER A 53 -17.55 -11.23 -3.56
CA SER A 53 -18.31 -12.41 -3.99
C SER A 53 -19.09 -13.06 -2.84
N TYR A 54 -19.44 -12.26 -1.82
CA TYR A 54 -20.57 -12.46 -0.94
C TYR A 54 -21.91 -12.07 -1.58
N GLU A 55 -21.93 -11.82 -2.90
CA GLU A 55 -23.15 -11.78 -3.72
C GLU A 55 -23.71 -13.20 -3.93
N ASN A 56 -24.12 -13.86 -2.84
CA ASN A 56 -25.34 -14.65 -2.94
C ASN A 56 -26.49 -13.66 -2.69
N GLU A 57 -27.38 -13.55 -3.68
CA GLU A 57 -28.58 -12.73 -3.70
C GLU A 57 -29.25 -12.65 -2.30
N GLY A 58 -29.14 -11.48 -1.65
CA GLY A 58 -29.73 -11.24 -0.33
C GLY A 58 -29.12 -10.11 0.52
N ASN A 59 -28.07 -9.42 0.07
CA ASN A 59 -27.23 -8.62 0.97
C ASN A 59 -27.15 -7.10 0.72
N THR A 60 -28.28 -6.43 0.50
CA THR A 60 -28.35 -4.97 0.68
C THR A 60 -28.24 -4.57 2.15
N ASN A 61 -28.63 -5.47 3.08
CA ASN A 61 -28.70 -5.20 4.51
C ASN A 61 -27.33 -5.17 5.22
N ASN A 62 -26.33 -5.98 4.82
CA ASN A 62 -25.01 -5.90 5.46
C ASN A 62 -24.21 -4.72 4.95
N ASN A 63 -24.34 -4.31 3.68
CA ASN A 63 -23.64 -3.10 3.21
C ASN A 63 -24.21 -1.83 3.87
N SER A 64 -25.53 -1.74 4.05
CA SER A 64 -26.15 -0.67 4.85
C SER A 64 -25.78 -0.75 6.32
N ARG A 65 -25.63 -1.96 6.89
CA ARG A 65 -25.21 -2.16 8.28
C ARG A 65 -23.73 -1.85 8.50
N LEU A 66 -22.86 -2.15 7.55
CA LEU A 66 -21.43 -1.81 7.56
C LEU A 66 -21.20 -0.30 7.46
N ASN A 67 -21.95 0.37 6.58
CA ASN A 67 -21.93 1.83 6.49
C ASN A 67 -22.54 2.49 7.73
N ALA A 68 -23.60 1.91 8.30
CA ALA A 68 -24.18 2.40 9.56
C ALA A 68 -23.23 2.19 10.75
N THR A 69 -22.54 1.04 10.86
CA THR A 69 -21.58 0.80 11.94
C THR A 69 -20.34 1.69 11.82
N ALA A 70 -19.87 2.00 10.60
CA ALA A 70 -18.81 2.99 10.42
C ALA A 70 -19.26 4.41 10.81
N HIS A 71 -20.49 4.79 10.43
CA HIS A 71 -21.06 6.11 10.78
C HIS A 71 -21.19 6.30 12.29
N ASP A 72 -21.73 5.31 13.00
CA ASP A 72 -21.85 5.35 14.47
C ASP A 72 -20.47 5.32 15.15
N TYR A 73 -19.49 4.62 14.56
CA TYR A 73 -18.14 4.48 15.13
C TYR A 73 -17.37 5.81 15.16
N TYR A 74 -17.63 6.72 14.22
CA TYR A 74 -16.99 8.04 14.12
C TYR A 74 -17.92 9.20 14.48
N GLU A 75 -19.02 8.96 15.21
CA GLU A 75 -20.05 9.98 15.49
C GLU A 75 -19.51 11.25 16.19
N SER A 76 -18.42 11.15 16.94
CA SER A 76 -17.78 12.29 17.63
C SER A 76 -16.93 13.17 16.68
N ILE A 77 -16.64 12.66 15.48
CA ILE A 77 -15.92 13.38 14.45
C ILE A 77 -16.91 14.20 13.63
N THR A 78 -16.77 15.51 13.71
CA THR A 78 -17.58 16.49 12.98
C THR A 78 -16.67 17.37 12.13
N THR A 79 -16.27 18.52 12.65
CA THR A 79 -15.53 19.57 11.94
C THR A 79 -14.07 19.69 12.38
N GLN A 80 -13.60 18.85 13.32
CA GLN A 80 -12.24 18.88 13.82
C GLN A 80 -11.22 18.73 12.68
N SER A 81 -10.05 19.33 12.84
CA SER A 81 -8.93 19.25 11.87
C SER A 81 -7.59 19.26 12.61
N GLY A 82 -6.51 18.99 11.89
CA GLY A 82 -5.14 18.95 12.40
C GLY A 82 -5.02 18.09 13.65
N LYS A 83 -4.39 18.66 14.68
CA LYS A 83 -4.15 17.97 15.96
C LYS A 83 -5.42 17.59 16.71
N GLU A 84 -6.49 18.38 16.59
CA GLU A 84 -7.76 18.07 17.27
C GLU A 84 -8.44 16.85 16.66
N LEU A 85 -8.42 16.74 15.33
CA LEU A 85 -8.91 15.55 14.63
C LEU A 85 -8.05 14.33 14.95
N LYS A 86 -6.72 14.49 14.92
CA LYS A 86 -5.78 13.41 15.27
C LYS A 86 -6.07 12.85 16.67
N ALA A 87 -6.15 13.72 17.68
CA ALA A 87 -6.44 13.31 19.05
C ALA A 87 -7.85 12.70 19.20
N SER A 88 -8.85 13.23 18.50
CA SER A 88 -10.20 12.66 18.54
C SER A 88 -10.25 11.25 17.95
N LEU A 89 -9.56 11.03 16.82
CA LEU A 89 -9.45 9.71 16.21
C LEU A 89 -8.65 8.75 17.10
N HIS A 90 -7.56 9.21 17.72
CA HIS A 90 -6.80 8.42 18.69
C HIS A 90 -7.71 7.85 19.80
N GLU A 91 -8.53 8.70 20.43
CA GLU A 91 -9.46 8.27 21.48
C GLU A 91 -10.48 7.21 21.04
N ILE A 92 -10.88 7.25 19.77
CA ILE A 92 -11.79 6.25 19.17
C ILE A 92 -11.04 4.94 18.94
N ILE A 93 -9.93 4.99 18.20
CA ILE A 93 -9.26 3.79 17.68
C ILE A 93 -8.32 3.11 18.67
N LYS A 94 -7.95 3.79 19.78
CA LYS A 94 -7.12 3.20 20.84
C LYS A 94 -7.77 2.01 21.54
N LYS A 95 -9.11 1.93 21.51
CA LYS A 95 -9.89 0.83 22.07
C LYS A 95 -9.83 -0.37 21.14
N GLN A 96 -9.00 -1.36 21.48
CA GLN A 96 -8.86 -2.59 20.70
C GLN A 96 -8.72 -3.84 21.57
N ASN A 97 -9.18 -4.99 21.07
CA ASN A 97 -8.78 -6.28 21.61
C ASN A 97 -7.33 -6.58 21.21
N VAL A 98 -6.48 -6.92 22.18
CA VAL A 98 -5.08 -7.25 21.91
C VAL A 98 -4.91 -8.76 21.74
N LEU A 99 -4.66 -9.19 20.51
CA LEU A 99 -4.50 -10.60 20.15
C LEU A 99 -3.20 -11.21 20.70
N THR A 100 -3.18 -12.53 20.89
CA THR A 100 -1.91 -13.24 21.07
C THR A 100 -1.15 -13.32 19.74
N TYR A 101 0.14 -13.63 19.80
CA TYR A 101 0.95 -13.77 18.59
C TYR A 101 0.43 -14.92 17.70
N ASP A 102 0.00 -16.03 18.31
CA ASP A 102 -0.59 -17.16 17.59
C ASP A 102 -1.97 -16.82 16.98
N ASP A 103 -2.83 -16.11 17.72
CA ASP A 103 -4.13 -15.66 17.20
C ASP A 103 -3.94 -14.70 16.02
N THR A 104 -2.92 -13.85 16.07
CA THR A 104 -2.57 -12.96 14.95
C THR A 104 -2.26 -13.76 13.69
N ARG A 105 -1.49 -14.87 13.79
CA ARG A 105 -1.23 -15.73 12.63
C ARG A 105 -2.52 -16.35 12.10
N SER A 106 -3.39 -16.83 12.98
CA SER A 106 -4.67 -17.43 12.59
C SER A 106 -5.57 -16.41 11.89
N ALA A 107 -5.62 -15.17 12.38
CA ALA A 107 -6.39 -14.08 11.80
C ALA A 107 -5.89 -13.72 10.38
N LEU A 108 -4.57 -13.60 10.16
CA LEU A 108 -4.01 -13.30 8.83
C LEU A 108 -4.41 -14.33 7.76
N LYS A 109 -4.54 -15.62 8.15
CA LYS A 109 -5.01 -16.68 7.23
C LYS A 109 -6.44 -16.49 6.73
N GLU A 110 -7.25 -15.72 7.46
CA GLU A 110 -8.64 -15.43 7.13
C GLU A 110 -8.75 -14.06 6.43
N ILE A 111 -8.13 -13.03 7.00
CA ILE A 111 -8.27 -11.64 6.53
C ILE A 111 -7.58 -11.43 5.18
N ASP A 112 -6.38 -12.01 5.00
CA ASP A 112 -5.60 -11.91 3.76
C ASP A 112 -5.79 -13.13 2.86
N GLN A 113 -6.89 -13.87 3.01
CA GLN A 113 -7.18 -15.00 2.14
C GLN A 113 -7.26 -14.57 0.68
N ASP A 114 -6.56 -15.28 -0.21
CA ASP A 114 -6.62 -15.03 -1.64
C ASP A 114 -8.06 -15.29 -2.16
N PRO A 115 -8.72 -14.29 -2.77
CA PRO A 115 -10.09 -14.43 -3.26
C PRO A 115 -10.23 -15.49 -4.37
N ASN A 116 -9.16 -15.78 -5.11
CA ASN A 116 -9.15 -16.77 -6.19
C ASN A 116 -8.70 -18.17 -5.72
N ASN A 117 -8.09 -18.25 -4.54
CA ASN A 117 -7.66 -19.51 -3.94
C ASN A 117 -7.82 -19.47 -2.41
N PRO A 118 -8.98 -19.92 -1.88
CA PRO A 118 -9.24 -19.91 -0.45
C PRO A 118 -8.25 -20.70 0.42
N ASP A 119 -7.44 -21.60 -0.13
CA ASP A 119 -6.40 -22.33 0.61
C ASP A 119 -5.12 -21.50 0.82
N ASN A 120 -5.05 -20.33 0.20
CA ASN A 120 -3.89 -19.46 0.20
C ASN A 120 -4.15 -18.11 0.88
N VAL A 121 -3.07 -17.44 1.25
CA VAL A 121 -3.03 -16.01 1.58
C VAL A 121 -2.41 -15.24 0.41
N LEU A 122 -2.84 -13.99 0.22
CA LEU A 122 -2.22 -13.06 -0.71
C LEU A 122 -1.07 -12.33 0.00
N LEU A 123 0.13 -12.43 -0.54
CA LEU A 123 1.33 -11.77 -0.01
C LEU A 123 1.31 -10.28 -0.38
N PHE A 124 1.69 -9.44 0.57
CA PHE A 124 1.50 -7.99 0.48
C PHE A 124 2.38 -7.33 -0.59
N TYR A 125 3.69 -7.28 -0.37
CA TYR A 125 4.66 -6.70 -1.30
C TYR A 125 4.78 -7.56 -2.56
N LYS A 126 4.92 -8.89 -2.39
CA LYS A 126 5.09 -9.81 -3.53
C LYS A 126 3.86 -9.93 -4.42
N GLY A 127 2.66 -9.72 -3.89
CA GLY A 127 1.39 -9.87 -4.63
C GLY A 127 1.05 -11.30 -5.03
N GLY A 128 1.82 -12.29 -4.56
CA GLY A 128 1.66 -13.70 -4.91
C GLY A 128 0.70 -14.43 -3.98
N SER A 129 0.14 -15.53 -4.47
CA SER A 129 -0.69 -16.45 -3.68
C SER A 129 0.18 -17.53 -3.04
N MET A 130 0.08 -17.73 -1.72
CA MET A 130 0.87 -18.73 -0.99
C MET A 130 0.01 -19.55 -0.03
N ASN A 131 0.28 -20.86 0.08
CA ASN A 131 -0.44 -21.75 0.99
C ASN A 131 -0.49 -21.20 2.42
N LYS A 132 -1.70 -21.06 2.97
CA LYS A 132 -1.91 -20.47 4.31
C LYS A 132 -1.28 -21.29 5.43
N ASN A 133 -0.94 -22.56 5.20
CA ASN A 133 -0.26 -23.44 6.14
C ASN A 133 1.27 -23.41 6.01
N SER A 134 1.82 -22.77 4.98
CA SER A 134 3.26 -22.51 4.84
C SER A 134 3.73 -21.30 5.65
N PHE A 135 3.23 -21.11 6.87
CA PHE A 135 3.75 -20.09 7.79
C PHE A 135 5.11 -20.54 8.30
N CYS A 136 6.15 -19.71 8.16
CA CYS A 136 7.52 -20.15 8.00
C CYS A 136 8.03 -21.19 9.01
N GLY A 137 7.97 -22.45 8.53
CA GLY A 137 8.80 -23.60 8.86
C GLY A 137 9.69 -23.92 7.65
N ASN A 138 9.28 -24.82 6.74
CA ASN A 138 10.03 -25.13 5.51
C ASN A 138 9.72 -24.16 4.36
N GLU A 139 10.72 -23.85 3.53
CA GLU A 139 10.59 -22.96 2.38
C GLU A 139 10.02 -23.65 1.12
N PRO A 140 9.30 -22.93 0.24
CA PRO A 140 8.91 -21.50 0.35
C PRO A 140 7.82 -21.28 1.40
N CYS A 141 7.89 -20.14 2.09
CA CYS A 141 7.00 -19.83 3.21
C CYS A 141 6.81 -18.34 3.42
N TRP A 142 5.75 -17.99 4.16
CA TRP A 142 5.42 -16.62 4.53
C TRP A 142 5.56 -16.40 6.03
N ASN A 143 5.81 -15.16 6.42
CA ASN A 143 5.84 -14.71 7.81
C ASN A 143 5.03 -13.42 7.98
N ARG A 144 5.11 -12.81 9.17
CA ARG A 144 4.44 -11.54 9.46
C ARG A 144 5.36 -10.40 9.03
N GLU A 145 4.88 -9.60 8.09
CA GLU A 145 5.42 -8.28 7.80
C GLU A 145 4.77 -7.26 8.72
N HIS A 146 5.59 -6.43 9.37
CA HIS A 146 5.14 -5.28 10.14
C HIS A 146 5.41 -4.01 9.31
N VAL A 147 4.35 -3.40 8.77
CA VAL A 147 4.49 -2.27 7.82
C VAL A 147 5.18 -1.08 8.50
N TRP A 148 4.75 -0.70 9.71
CA TRP A 148 5.62 -0.01 10.65
C TRP A 148 6.61 -1.04 11.20
N ALA A 149 7.90 -0.90 10.90
CA ALA A 149 8.88 -1.95 11.19
C ALA A 149 9.05 -2.19 12.71
N GLN A 150 9.19 -3.47 13.11
CA GLN A 150 9.28 -3.85 14.52
C GLN A 150 10.45 -3.19 15.27
N SER A 151 11.57 -2.91 14.58
CA SER A 151 12.71 -2.19 15.17
C SER A 151 12.35 -0.80 15.72
N HIS A 152 11.21 -0.22 15.32
CA HIS A 152 10.77 1.11 15.75
C HIS A 152 9.84 1.07 16.98
N PHE A 153 9.58 -0.09 17.57
CA PHE A 153 8.74 -0.18 18.78
C PHE A 153 9.08 -1.34 19.71
N ASP A 154 10.27 -1.91 19.52
CA ASP A 154 10.81 -3.01 20.31
C ASP A 154 9.83 -4.20 20.40
N ASP A 155 9.43 -4.57 21.62
CA ASP A 155 8.57 -5.72 21.91
C ASP A 155 7.18 -5.30 22.45
N ASN A 156 6.70 -4.09 22.14
CA ASN A 156 5.36 -3.68 22.54
C ASN A 156 4.30 -4.62 21.93
N ARG A 157 3.69 -5.46 22.78
CA ARG A 157 2.74 -6.50 22.33
C ARG A 157 1.57 -5.93 21.56
N THR A 158 1.02 -4.79 21.98
CA THR A 158 -0.16 -4.18 21.36
C THR A 158 0.13 -3.74 19.92
N ILE A 159 1.30 -3.15 19.66
CA ILE A 159 1.76 -2.76 18.32
C ILE A 159 2.10 -4.01 17.50
N ARG A 160 2.82 -4.95 18.12
CA ARG A 160 3.31 -6.18 17.48
C ARG A 160 2.22 -7.14 17.03
N THR A 161 1.00 -7.04 17.56
CA THR A 161 -0.15 -7.87 17.19
C THR A 161 -1.29 -7.11 16.52
N ASP A 162 -1.08 -5.84 16.13
CA ASP A 162 -2.10 -5.06 15.44
C ASP A 162 -2.25 -5.49 13.97
N LEU A 163 -3.41 -6.03 13.63
CA LEU A 163 -3.77 -6.48 12.30
C LEU A 163 -3.88 -5.35 11.27
N HIS A 164 -4.01 -4.09 11.68
CA HIS A 164 -3.90 -2.96 10.74
C HIS A 164 -2.44 -2.69 10.32
N ASN A 165 -1.46 -3.17 11.11
CA ASN A 165 -0.02 -3.04 10.84
C ASN A 165 0.62 -4.30 10.23
N ILE A 166 -0.02 -5.47 10.39
CA ILE A 166 0.59 -6.75 10.06
C ILE A 166 0.01 -7.34 8.79
N ARG A 167 0.88 -7.80 7.89
CA ARG A 167 0.50 -8.46 6.63
C ARG A 167 1.24 -9.79 6.45
N PRO A 168 0.70 -10.77 5.72
CA PRO A 168 1.46 -11.94 5.29
C PRO A 168 2.43 -11.53 4.18
N GLU A 169 3.68 -11.96 4.27
CA GLU A 169 4.68 -11.69 3.25
C GLU A 169 5.63 -12.87 3.07
N ASP A 170 6.18 -13.03 1.86
CA ASP A 170 7.25 -14.00 1.61
C ASP A 170 8.43 -13.70 2.55
N LYS A 171 8.93 -14.73 3.23
CA LYS A 171 10.00 -14.58 4.23
C LYS A 171 11.20 -13.79 3.70
N TRP A 172 11.60 -14.01 2.45
CA TRP A 172 12.79 -13.38 1.87
C TRP A 172 12.51 -11.95 1.44
N VAL A 173 11.32 -11.68 0.92
CA VAL A 173 10.88 -10.32 0.58
C VAL A 173 10.77 -9.45 1.83
N ASN A 174 10.13 -9.96 2.89
CA ASN A 174 10.08 -9.31 4.20
C ASN A 174 11.49 -9.04 4.75
N ALA A 175 12.36 -10.05 4.79
CA ALA A 175 13.73 -9.87 5.26
C ALA A 175 14.53 -8.84 4.45
N ARG A 176 14.23 -8.71 3.15
CA ARG A 176 14.87 -7.72 2.27
C ARG A 176 14.33 -6.31 2.51
N ARG A 177 13.04 -6.16 2.80
CA ARG A 177 12.46 -4.87 3.23
C ARG A 177 13.09 -4.42 4.53
N GLY A 178 13.27 -5.34 5.47
CA GLY A 178 13.89 -5.06 6.76
C GLY A 178 13.16 -3.96 7.52
N ASN A 179 13.83 -2.83 7.76
CA ASN A 179 13.27 -1.65 8.39
C ASN A 179 13.30 -0.40 7.49
N LEU A 180 13.51 -0.57 6.18
CA LEU A 180 13.56 0.56 5.25
C LEU A 180 12.25 1.37 5.31
N ASP A 181 12.43 2.68 5.18
CA ASP A 181 11.33 3.60 5.00
C ASP A 181 10.72 3.45 3.60
N PHE A 182 9.51 3.94 3.44
CA PHE A 182 8.86 3.93 2.13
C PHE A 182 9.07 5.27 1.44
N ASP A 183 9.69 5.24 0.28
CA ASP A 183 9.84 6.38 -0.62
C ASP A 183 9.85 5.88 -2.09
N TRP A 184 9.91 6.82 -3.02
CA TRP A 184 10.26 6.55 -4.40
C TRP A 184 11.74 6.19 -4.51
N ASP A 185 12.06 5.21 -5.35
CA ASP A 185 13.43 4.91 -5.74
C ASP A 185 14.08 6.14 -6.36
N ASP A 186 15.34 6.41 -6.01
CA ASP A 186 16.13 7.52 -6.55
C ASP A 186 16.11 7.57 -8.10
N GLY A 187 16.05 6.41 -8.76
CA GLY A 187 15.94 6.27 -10.20
C GLY A 187 14.58 6.68 -10.76
N HIS A 188 13.50 6.53 -9.99
CA HIS A 188 12.15 6.95 -10.33
C HIS A 188 11.90 8.45 -10.15
N VAL A 189 12.54 9.09 -9.18
CA VAL A 189 12.43 10.54 -8.94
C VAL A 189 12.72 11.36 -10.22
N ASN A 190 13.66 10.89 -11.04
CA ASN A 190 14.07 11.57 -12.27
C ASN A 190 13.61 10.87 -13.56
N ASN A 191 13.03 9.68 -13.46
CA ASN A 191 12.54 8.91 -14.60
C ASN A 191 11.41 7.96 -14.15
N PRO A 192 10.14 8.38 -14.27
CA PRO A 192 8.99 7.55 -13.93
C PRO A 192 8.86 6.24 -14.74
N ASN A 193 9.67 6.08 -15.80
CA ASN A 193 9.74 4.86 -16.61
C ASN A 193 11.00 4.04 -16.32
N ALA A 194 11.78 4.35 -15.29
CA ALA A 194 12.89 3.48 -14.91
C ALA A 194 12.31 2.10 -14.55
N SER A 195 13.02 1.05 -14.92
CA SER A 195 12.55 -0.30 -14.61
C SER A 195 13.03 -0.69 -13.22
N CYS A 196 12.12 -0.95 -12.30
CA CYS A 196 12.44 -1.66 -11.07
C CYS A 196 12.93 -3.07 -11.41
N LYS A 197 14.08 -3.45 -10.84
CA LYS A 197 14.56 -4.84 -10.96
C LYS A 197 13.97 -5.76 -9.89
N GLY A 198 13.05 -5.31 -9.04
CA GLY A 198 12.59 -6.11 -7.91
C GLY A 198 13.66 -6.29 -6.85
N THR A 199 13.36 -7.07 -5.82
CA THR A 199 14.32 -7.57 -4.83
C THR A 199 15.24 -8.65 -5.43
N ASP A 200 15.86 -8.43 -6.59
CA ASP A 200 16.60 -9.43 -7.39
C ASP A 200 17.76 -10.10 -6.60
N LEU A 201 17.40 -11.08 -5.77
CA LEU A 201 18.26 -12.03 -5.05
C LEU A 201 18.20 -13.44 -5.67
N GLY A 202 17.49 -13.57 -6.80
CA GLY A 202 17.18 -14.83 -7.47
C GLY A 202 15.68 -14.94 -7.79
N THR A 203 15.32 -15.75 -8.78
CA THR A 203 13.96 -15.79 -9.38
C THR A 203 12.83 -16.15 -8.40
N ALA A 204 13.11 -16.83 -7.28
CA ALA A 204 12.11 -17.21 -6.29
C ALA A 204 11.86 -16.16 -5.18
N GLN A 205 12.74 -15.16 -5.04
CA GLN A 205 12.77 -14.20 -3.92
C GLN A 205 12.41 -12.77 -4.36
N LYS A 206 11.66 -12.65 -5.45
CA LYS A 206 11.31 -11.38 -6.07
C LYS A 206 9.92 -10.90 -5.64
N ALA A 207 9.83 -9.67 -5.17
CA ALA A 207 8.61 -8.86 -5.31
C ALA A 207 8.64 -8.18 -6.69
N PRO A 208 7.68 -8.48 -7.58
CA PRO A 208 7.56 -7.78 -8.87
C PRO A 208 7.35 -6.28 -8.65
N ASP A 209 7.75 -5.47 -9.63
CA ASP A 209 7.48 -4.02 -9.68
C ASP A 209 7.73 -3.27 -8.35
N THR A 210 8.79 -3.70 -7.66
CA THR A 210 9.26 -3.14 -6.39
C THR A 210 10.69 -2.67 -6.57
N CYS A 211 11.01 -1.47 -6.14
CA CYS A 211 12.37 -0.94 -6.13
C CYS A 211 12.90 -0.88 -4.69
N VAL A 212 14.22 -1.05 -4.56
CA VAL A 212 14.92 -0.99 -3.27
C VAL A 212 16.28 -0.36 -3.52
N ASP A 213 16.54 0.75 -2.84
CA ASP A 213 17.82 1.44 -2.85
C ASP A 213 18.48 1.39 -1.46
N GLY A 214 19.27 2.39 -1.10
CA GLY A 214 20.08 2.38 0.11
C GLY A 214 19.30 2.60 1.39
N ASP A 215 18.21 3.37 1.29
CA ASP A 215 17.46 3.95 2.40
C ASP A 215 15.93 3.76 2.26
N SER A 216 15.45 3.30 1.08
CA SER A 216 14.01 3.21 0.82
C SER A 216 13.55 1.90 0.15
N TRP A 217 12.26 1.64 0.34
CA TRP A 217 11.49 0.60 -0.32
C TRP A 217 10.34 1.23 -1.09
N GLU A 218 10.38 1.12 -2.42
CA GLU A 218 9.26 1.50 -3.27
C GLU A 218 8.45 0.26 -3.66
N PRO A 219 7.22 0.11 -3.17
CA PRO A 219 6.38 -1.04 -3.48
C PRO A 219 5.71 -0.90 -4.86
N ARG A 220 4.96 -1.94 -5.25
CA ARG A 220 4.08 -1.90 -6.43
C ARG A 220 3.02 -0.81 -6.30
N ASP A 221 2.65 -0.21 -7.42
CA ASP A 221 1.70 0.92 -7.46
C ASP A 221 0.37 0.60 -6.77
N GLU A 222 -0.14 -0.62 -6.93
CA GLU A 222 -1.44 -1.04 -6.40
C GLU A 222 -1.48 -1.33 -4.89
N ILE A 223 -0.41 -1.08 -4.14
CA ILE A 223 -0.39 -1.19 -2.67
C ILE A 223 0.18 0.07 -1.99
N LYS A 224 0.51 1.12 -2.76
CA LYS A 224 1.12 2.35 -2.24
C LYS A 224 0.18 3.07 -1.27
N GLY A 225 -1.11 3.09 -1.58
CA GLY A 225 -2.16 3.67 -0.74
C GLY A 225 -2.43 2.85 0.51
N ASP A 226 -2.44 1.50 0.39
CA ASP A 226 -2.56 0.60 1.55
C ASP A 226 -1.48 0.89 2.60
N ILE A 227 -0.23 1.03 2.15
CA ILE A 227 0.91 1.31 3.01
C ILE A 227 0.75 2.69 3.66
N ALA A 228 0.42 3.71 2.88
CA ALA A 228 0.19 5.06 3.39
C ALA A 228 -0.87 5.06 4.49
N ARG A 229 -2.04 4.46 4.25
CA ARG A 229 -3.14 4.40 5.21
C ARG A 229 -2.83 3.53 6.43
N THR A 230 -2.02 2.48 6.30
CA THR A 230 -1.50 1.74 7.46
C THR A 230 -0.61 2.64 8.30
N LEU A 231 0.34 3.38 7.71
CA LEU A 231 1.26 4.23 8.49
C LEU A 231 0.56 5.44 9.11
N PHE A 232 -0.40 6.07 8.42
CA PHE A 232 -1.24 7.11 9.01
C PHE A 232 -1.99 6.58 10.24
N TYR A 233 -2.58 5.38 10.12
CA TYR A 233 -3.25 4.74 11.24
C TYR A 233 -2.30 4.51 12.41
N MET A 234 -1.09 4.03 12.18
CA MET A 234 -0.12 3.77 13.26
C MET A 234 0.29 5.04 14.01
N ASP A 235 0.53 6.16 13.29
CA ASP A 235 0.84 7.47 13.88
C ASP A 235 -0.33 8.05 14.71
N VAL A 236 -1.58 7.79 14.31
CA VAL A 236 -2.76 8.23 15.08
C VAL A 236 -3.09 7.27 16.22
N ARG A 237 -2.89 5.97 16.03
CA ARG A 237 -3.26 4.94 17.00
C ARG A 237 -2.32 4.93 18.20
N TYR A 238 -1.02 5.20 18.01
CA TYR A 238 0.00 5.01 19.02
C TYR A 238 0.71 6.32 19.41
N GLU A 239 -0.03 7.26 20.00
CA GLU A 239 0.49 8.56 20.46
C GLU A 239 1.15 8.53 21.86
N GLY A 240 1.88 7.45 22.19
CA GLY A 240 2.66 7.33 23.43
C GLY A 240 1.90 6.90 24.69
N GLU A 241 0.58 6.67 24.63
CA GLU A 241 -0.18 6.16 25.78
C GLU A 241 0.08 4.65 25.99
N GLY A 242 0.88 4.31 27.00
CA GLY A 242 1.16 2.92 27.37
C GLY A 242 2.14 2.21 26.43
N GLY A 243 2.95 2.96 25.68
CA GLY A 243 3.92 2.45 24.72
C GLY A 243 4.74 3.56 24.06
N PRO A 244 5.50 3.25 23.00
CA PRO A 244 6.18 4.27 22.21
C PRO A 244 5.18 5.20 21.50
N ASP A 245 5.62 6.43 21.27
CA ASP A 245 4.93 7.45 20.46
C ASP A 245 5.37 7.26 19.01
N LEU A 246 4.61 6.44 18.25
CA LEU A 246 4.90 6.21 16.83
C LEU A 246 4.59 7.47 16.06
N LYS A 247 5.57 7.97 15.31
CA LYS A 247 5.44 9.26 14.65
C LYS A 247 5.87 9.23 13.20
N LEU A 248 4.95 9.64 12.32
CA LEU A 248 5.30 9.88 10.93
C LEU A 248 6.12 11.16 10.82
N VAL A 249 7.27 11.05 10.16
CA VAL A 249 8.16 12.17 9.87
C VAL A 249 8.20 12.42 8.36
N ASN A 250 9.06 13.32 7.89
CA ASN A 250 9.21 13.59 6.46
C ASN A 250 10.64 13.28 5.99
N ASP A 251 11.13 12.10 6.36
CA ASP A 251 12.51 11.68 6.13
C ASP A 251 12.60 10.20 5.75
N VAL A 252 13.78 9.76 5.33
CA VAL A 252 14.15 8.34 5.17
C VAL A 252 15.28 8.02 6.15
N ASP A 253 15.73 6.76 6.21
CA ASP A 253 16.72 6.29 7.20
C ASP A 253 16.33 6.63 8.65
N THR A 254 15.04 6.47 8.98
CA THR A 254 14.51 6.78 10.30
C THR A 254 14.84 5.71 11.34
N ASP A 255 14.84 6.12 12.61
CA ASP A 255 15.07 5.26 13.78
C ASP A 255 13.85 5.24 14.71
N ASN A 256 13.83 4.30 15.66
CA ASN A 256 12.80 4.16 16.69
C ASN A 256 12.52 5.50 17.42
N PRO A 257 11.25 5.95 17.55
CA PRO A 257 10.02 5.30 17.09
C PRO A 257 9.50 5.80 15.74
N ASN A 258 10.22 6.72 15.08
CA ASN A 258 9.76 7.46 13.90
C ASN A 258 9.73 6.57 12.65
N HIS A 259 8.87 6.86 11.69
CA HIS A 259 8.88 6.18 10.38
C HIS A 259 8.54 7.16 9.26
N GLY A 260 9.13 6.95 8.09
CA GLY A 260 8.56 7.31 6.81
C GLY A 260 8.77 8.73 6.30
N LYS A 261 8.49 8.85 5.00
CA LYS A 261 8.48 10.07 4.21
C LYS A 261 7.05 10.57 4.03
N LEU A 262 6.51 11.32 5.00
CA LEU A 262 5.11 11.77 5.01
C LEU A 262 4.66 12.39 3.66
N SER A 263 5.50 13.23 3.05
CA SER A 263 5.17 13.84 1.74
C SER A 263 4.99 12.82 0.61
N THR A 264 5.72 11.69 0.63
CA THR A 264 5.54 10.59 -0.32
C THR A 264 4.28 9.81 0.00
N LEU A 265 4.03 9.49 1.28
CA LEU A 265 2.82 8.78 1.70
C LEU A 265 1.54 9.55 1.37
N LEU A 266 1.54 10.87 1.51
CA LEU A 266 0.40 11.72 1.10
C LEU A 266 0.15 11.63 -0.40
N GLN A 267 1.19 11.61 -1.23
CA GLN A 267 1.05 11.44 -2.68
C GLN A 267 0.52 10.05 -3.04
N TRP A 268 1.06 9.00 -2.42
CA TRP A 268 0.63 7.62 -2.64
C TRP A 268 -0.84 7.39 -2.25
N HIS A 269 -1.29 7.99 -1.15
CA HIS A 269 -2.69 7.96 -0.75
C HIS A 269 -3.64 8.54 -1.82
N GLN A 270 -3.22 9.60 -2.50
CA GLN A 270 -4.00 10.21 -3.59
C GLN A 270 -3.93 9.40 -4.89
N GLN A 271 -2.78 8.78 -5.18
CA GLN A 271 -2.54 8.01 -6.40
C GLN A 271 -3.17 6.61 -6.37
N ASP A 272 -3.30 6.02 -5.18
CA ASP A 272 -3.86 4.69 -4.94
C ASP A 272 -5.05 4.77 -3.94
N PRO A 273 -6.27 5.08 -4.44
CA PRO A 273 -7.47 5.20 -3.61
C PRO A 273 -7.88 3.88 -2.94
N VAL A 274 -8.66 3.98 -1.86
CA VAL A 274 -9.13 2.79 -1.12
C VAL A 274 -9.91 1.83 -2.01
N ASP A 275 -9.53 0.56 -1.97
CA ASP A 275 -10.22 -0.50 -2.71
C ASP A 275 -11.06 -1.46 -1.85
N ASP A 276 -11.68 -2.44 -2.52
CA ASP A 276 -12.55 -3.41 -1.87
C ASP A 276 -11.81 -4.39 -0.96
N MET A 277 -10.54 -4.71 -1.26
CA MET A 277 -9.72 -5.57 -0.41
C MET A 277 -9.39 -4.88 0.92
N GLU A 278 -9.04 -3.59 0.89
CA GLU A 278 -8.81 -2.79 2.09
C GLU A 278 -10.08 -2.64 2.93
N ARG A 279 -11.21 -2.30 2.31
CA ARG A 279 -12.51 -2.21 3.00
C ARG A 279 -12.87 -3.54 3.66
N LYS A 280 -12.73 -4.65 2.93
CA LYS A 280 -12.99 -6.00 3.44
C LYS A 280 -12.09 -6.32 4.63
N ARG A 281 -10.79 -6.03 4.54
CA ARG A 281 -9.85 -6.20 5.66
C ARG A 281 -10.29 -5.40 6.87
N ASN A 282 -10.55 -4.10 6.70
CA ASN A 282 -10.93 -3.21 7.79
C ASN A 282 -12.21 -3.70 8.50
N ASN A 283 -13.21 -4.13 7.72
CA ASN A 283 -14.42 -4.74 8.25
C ASN A 283 -14.16 -6.03 9.02
N MET A 284 -13.33 -6.94 8.50
CA MET A 284 -13.02 -8.21 9.19
C MET A 284 -12.26 -7.98 10.50
N VAL A 285 -11.27 -7.07 10.51
CA VAL A 285 -10.55 -6.70 11.74
C VAL A 285 -11.52 -6.17 12.79
N PHE A 286 -12.47 -5.31 12.40
CA PHE A 286 -13.49 -4.78 13.28
C PHE A 286 -14.48 -5.83 13.76
N GLU A 287 -15.08 -6.62 12.87
CA GLU A 287 -16.20 -7.50 13.24
C GLU A 287 -15.75 -8.75 14.00
N LYS A 288 -14.56 -9.27 13.71
CA LYS A 288 -14.14 -10.61 14.17
C LYS A 288 -12.96 -10.63 15.14
N PHE A 289 -12.10 -9.61 15.14
CA PHE A 289 -10.78 -9.73 15.77
C PHE A 289 -10.49 -8.65 16.80
N GLN A 290 -10.25 -7.41 16.36
CA GLN A 290 -9.74 -6.33 17.23
C GLN A 290 -10.79 -5.29 17.61
N HIS A 291 -11.93 -5.24 16.91
CA HIS A 291 -13.01 -4.28 17.17
C HIS A 291 -12.58 -2.80 17.11
N ASN A 292 -11.50 -2.52 16.38
CA ASN A 292 -11.12 -1.18 15.99
C ASN A 292 -10.94 -1.07 14.47
N ARG A 293 -11.07 0.16 13.96
CA ARG A 293 -11.09 0.47 12.53
C ARG A 293 -9.94 1.39 12.16
N ASN A 294 -9.40 1.21 10.96
CA ASN A 294 -8.52 2.19 10.34
C ASN A 294 -9.36 3.34 9.75
N PRO A 295 -9.32 4.55 10.33
CA PRO A 295 -10.16 5.66 9.90
C PRO A 295 -9.81 6.16 8.50
N PHE A 296 -8.59 5.92 8.03
CA PHE A 296 -8.15 6.37 6.71
C PHE A 296 -8.60 5.44 5.59
N ILE A 297 -9.09 4.25 5.92
CA ILE A 297 -9.79 3.35 4.99
C ILE A 297 -11.27 3.72 4.90
N ASP A 298 -11.92 4.00 6.04
CA ASP A 298 -13.35 4.34 6.06
C ASP A 298 -13.61 5.79 5.61
N HIS A 299 -12.71 6.70 5.96
CA HIS A 299 -12.75 8.15 5.68
C HIS A 299 -11.40 8.65 5.13
N PRO A 300 -11.08 8.37 3.86
CA PRO A 300 -9.83 8.81 3.23
C PRO A 300 -9.59 10.32 3.28
N GLU A 301 -10.66 11.11 3.34
CA GLU A 301 -10.64 12.57 3.47
C GLU A 301 -10.08 13.06 4.81
N TYR A 302 -9.99 12.19 5.83
CA TYR A 302 -9.39 12.57 7.12
C TYR A 302 -7.87 12.79 7.00
N VAL A 303 -7.21 12.22 5.99
CA VAL A 303 -5.79 12.47 5.73
C VAL A 303 -5.56 13.95 5.46
N GLU A 304 -6.28 14.52 4.48
CA GLU A 304 -6.20 15.95 4.13
C GLU A 304 -6.52 16.82 5.35
N ARG A 305 -7.58 16.48 6.10
CA ARG A 305 -7.98 17.25 7.29
C ARG A 305 -6.95 17.26 8.42
N ILE A 306 -6.01 16.31 8.47
CA ILE A 306 -4.96 16.26 9.49
C ILE A 306 -3.66 16.90 9.00
N TRP A 307 -3.29 16.69 7.73
CA TRP A 307 -1.94 16.98 7.22
C TRP A 307 -1.85 18.02 6.08
N ASP A 308 -2.96 18.60 5.59
CA ASP A 308 -2.93 19.76 4.67
C ASP A 308 -2.78 21.11 5.39
#